data_AF-A0A1Y1ZBZ5-F1
#
_entry.id   AF-A0A1Y1ZBZ5-F1
#
_cell.length_a   1.000
_cell.length_b   1.000
_cell.length_c   1.000
_cell.angle_alpha   90.00
_cell.angle_beta   90.00
_cell.angle_gamma   90.00
#
_symmetry.space_group_name_H-M   'P 1'
#
loop_
_entity.id
_entity.type
_entity.pdbx_description
1 polymer ?
#
loop_
_entity_poly.entity_id
_entity_poly.type
_entity_poly.pdbx_seq_one_letter_code
_entity_poly.pdbx_strand_id
1 'polypeptide(L)'
;MDIYKLLRNLPLLKNYGKDVDLWIHDFEEVMDLWDIQNPKRRLIFMQECMDYALKEVLKSIEENGENKTYPSTQIIKEEFEKYLGITQNDKIWVLKEPIPIFNINYIRKYKNIDKEMRKLITVEDYINSIKPRIYPCLKVLEQECENIEEAIKIAEKASRIEEKLNFKIDFNNYKQNYKIII
;
A
#
# COMPACT_ATOMS: atom_id res chain seq x y z
N MET A 1 22.90 10.08 -3.51
CA MET A 1 21.79 9.18 -3.15
C MET A 1 22.17 8.44 -1.89
N ASP A 2 21.43 8.65 -0.80
CA ASP A 2 21.62 7.90 0.45
C ASP A 2 20.88 6.56 0.31
N ILE A 3 21.64 5.52 -0.05
CA ILE A 3 21.10 4.18 -0.33
C ILE A 3 20.37 3.61 0.89
N TYR A 4 20.83 3.88 2.10
CA TYR A 4 20.19 3.36 3.31
C TYR A 4 18.83 4.01 3.55
N LYS A 5 18.68 5.30 3.27
CA LYS A 5 17.37 5.97 3.32
C LYS A 5 16.42 5.47 2.24
N LEU A 6 16.92 5.26 1.02
CA LEU A 6 16.11 4.67 -0.06
C LEU A 6 15.60 3.27 0.32
N LEU A 7 16.50 2.38 0.77
CA LEU A 7 16.14 1.02 1.16
C LEU A 7 15.10 0.97 2.29
N ARG A 8 15.15 1.92 3.23
CA ARG A 8 14.14 2.05 4.30
C ARG A 8 12.77 2.50 3.80
N ASN A 9 12.73 3.22 2.68
CA ASN A 9 11.50 3.74 2.09
C ASN A 9 10.91 2.77 1.05
N LEU A 10 11.56 1.63 0.76
CA LEU A 10 11.04 0.69 -0.23
C LEU A 10 9.75 0.02 0.26
N PRO A 11 8.67 0.03 -0.54
CA PRO A 11 7.41 -0.59 -0.17
C PRO A 11 7.51 -2.10 -0.33
N LEU A 12 7.60 -2.83 0.77
CA LEU A 12 7.64 -4.30 0.73
C LEU A 12 6.27 -4.87 0.33
N LEU A 13 6.19 -5.65 -0.75
CA LEU A 13 4.93 -6.17 -1.32
C LEU A 13 4.11 -6.99 -0.31
N LYS A 14 4.77 -7.72 0.59
CA LYS A 14 4.09 -8.48 1.66
C LYS A 14 3.21 -7.61 2.57
N ASN A 15 3.45 -6.31 2.65
CA ASN A 15 2.67 -5.37 3.47
C ASN A 15 1.34 -4.95 2.81
N TYR A 16 1.18 -5.21 1.52
CA TYR A 16 0.01 -4.79 0.72
C TYR A 16 -1.04 -5.89 0.56
N GLY A 17 -0.73 -7.13 0.99
CA GLY A 17 -1.67 -8.25 0.93
C GLY A 17 -2.10 -8.58 -0.50
N LYS A 18 -3.36 -8.26 -0.85
CA LYS A 18 -3.93 -8.48 -2.18
C LYS A 18 -3.95 -7.22 -3.06
N ASP A 19 -3.46 -6.10 -2.56
CA ASP A 19 -3.48 -4.82 -3.28
C ASP A 19 -2.16 -4.56 -4.01
N VAL A 20 -1.93 -5.33 -5.08
CA VAL A 20 -0.73 -5.20 -5.93
C VAL A 20 -0.72 -3.82 -6.64
N ASP A 21 -1.89 -3.26 -6.91
CA ASP A 21 -2.05 -1.94 -7.52
C ASP A 21 -1.47 -0.82 -6.65
N LEU A 22 -1.87 -0.78 -5.38
CA LEU A 22 -1.34 0.20 -4.44
C LEU A 22 0.17 0.02 -4.21
N TRP A 23 0.64 -1.23 -4.19
CA TRP A 23 2.07 -1.51 -4.08
C TRP A 23 2.88 -0.94 -5.25
N ILE A 24 2.43 -1.16 -6.51
CA ILE A 24 3.09 -0.60 -7.69
C ILE A 24 3.06 0.92 -7.63
N HIS A 25 1.94 1.53 -7.24
CA HIS A 25 1.84 2.98 -7.11
C HIS A 25 2.86 3.55 -6.12
N ASP A 26 2.90 3.03 -4.89
CA ASP A 26 3.86 3.49 -3.87
C ASP A 26 5.32 3.21 -4.30
N PHE A 27 5.56 2.11 -5.02
CA PHE A 27 6.89 1.82 -5.59
C PHE A 27 7.32 2.90 -6.59
N GLU A 28 6.44 3.27 -7.52
CA GLU A 28 6.69 4.31 -8.51
C GLU A 28 6.91 5.68 -7.83
N GLU A 29 6.12 6.03 -6.81
CA GLU A 29 6.32 7.27 -6.03
C GLU A 29 7.71 7.32 -5.40
N VAL A 30 8.20 6.20 -4.83
CA VAL A 30 9.56 6.13 -4.27
C VAL A 30 10.60 6.23 -5.37
N MET A 31 10.44 5.55 -6.51
CA MET A 31 11.40 5.66 -7.61
C MET A 31 11.50 7.10 -8.14
N ASP A 32 10.38 7.82 -8.24
CA ASP A 32 10.33 9.21 -8.69
C ASP A 32 10.91 10.18 -7.67
N LEU A 33 10.60 10.00 -6.37
CA LEU A 33 11.15 10.80 -5.27
C LEU A 33 12.69 10.79 -5.26
N TRP A 34 13.28 9.66 -5.65
CA TRP A 34 14.73 9.46 -5.68
C TRP A 34 15.34 9.64 -7.07
N ASP A 35 14.57 10.11 -8.06
CA ASP A 35 14.99 10.34 -9.44
C ASP A 35 15.60 9.09 -10.12
N ILE A 36 15.02 7.92 -9.86
CA ILE A 36 15.45 6.63 -10.40
C ILE A 36 14.61 6.29 -11.62
N GLN A 37 14.99 6.84 -12.78
CA GLN A 37 14.26 6.63 -14.05
C GLN A 37 14.78 5.44 -14.88
N ASN A 38 15.97 4.93 -14.57
CA ASN A 38 16.58 3.84 -15.34
C ASN A 38 15.83 2.51 -15.11
N PRO A 39 15.26 1.86 -16.16
CA PRO A 39 14.46 0.65 -16.00
C PRO A 39 15.18 -0.52 -15.33
N LYS A 40 16.48 -0.71 -15.64
CA LYS A 40 17.31 -1.75 -15.00
C LYS A 40 17.42 -1.54 -13.49
N ARG A 41 17.66 -0.29 -13.08
CA ARG A 41 17.78 0.04 -11.65
C ARG A 41 16.44 -0.11 -10.93
N ARG A 42 15.35 0.36 -11.54
CA ARG A 42 13.99 0.18 -11.01
C ARG A 42 13.71 -1.31 -10.77
N LEU A 43 14.03 -2.18 -11.73
CA LEU A 43 13.81 -3.62 -11.56
C LEU A 43 14.61 -4.22 -10.39
N ILE A 44 15.88 -3.82 -10.21
CA ILE A 44 16.69 -4.27 -9.07
C ILE A 44 16.03 -3.86 -7.75
N PHE A 45 15.56 -2.61 -7.63
CA PHE A 45 14.86 -2.18 -6.41
C PHE A 45 13.52 -2.88 -6.23
N MET A 46 12.81 -3.16 -7.32
CA MET A 46 11.57 -3.93 -7.26
C MET A 46 11.82 -5.33 -6.70
N GLN A 47 12.90 -6.01 -7.12
CA GLN A 47 13.30 -7.29 -6.52
C GLN A 47 13.53 -7.16 -5.01
N GLU A 48 14.15 -6.08 -4.53
CA GLU A 48 14.35 -5.86 -3.10
C GLU A 48 13.04 -5.67 -2.31
N CYS A 49 11.94 -5.33 -2.97
CA CYS A 49 10.61 -5.19 -2.36
C CYS A 49 9.86 -6.52 -2.16
N MET A 50 10.37 -7.66 -2.64
CA MET A 50 9.59 -8.91 -2.72
C MET A 50 10.33 -10.13 -2.17
N ASP A 51 9.54 -11.11 -1.75
CA ASP A 51 10.03 -12.40 -1.25
C ASP A 51 10.57 -13.27 -2.40
N TYR A 52 11.40 -14.26 -2.05
CA TYR A 52 12.11 -15.10 -3.02
C TYR A 52 11.22 -15.69 -4.12
N ALA A 53 10.02 -16.17 -3.77
CA ALA A 53 9.14 -16.81 -4.74
C ALA A 53 8.64 -15.83 -5.83
N LEU A 54 8.39 -14.57 -5.47
CA LEU A 54 7.98 -13.54 -6.42
C LEU A 54 9.17 -13.01 -7.25
N LYS A 55 10.40 -13.08 -6.71
CA LYS A 55 11.61 -12.84 -7.50
C LYS A 55 11.73 -13.83 -8.65
N GLU A 56 11.42 -15.10 -8.41
CA GLU A 56 11.41 -16.14 -9.46
C GLU A 56 10.32 -15.89 -10.51
N VAL A 57 9.14 -15.42 -10.10
CA VAL A 57 8.08 -15.01 -11.04
C VAL A 57 8.60 -13.88 -11.92
N LEU A 58 9.17 -12.82 -11.33
CA LEU A 58 9.71 -11.69 -12.07
C LEU A 58 10.80 -12.11 -13.06
N LYS A 59 11.70 -13.00 -12.62
CA LYS A 59 12.76 -13.56 -13.48
C LYS A 59 12.20 -14.34 -14.66
N SER A 60 11.14 -15.13 -14.43
CA SER A 60 10.46 -15.86 -15.51
C SER A 60 9.82 -14.92 -16.54
N ILE A 61 9.33 -13.75 -16.11
CA ILE A 61 8.81 -12.72 -17.01
C ILE A 61 9.96 -12.16 -17.87
N GLU A 62 11.13 -11.90 -17.28
CA GLU A 62 12.31 -11.42 -18.01
C GLU A 62 12.81 -12.44 -19.04
N GLU A 63 12.81 -13.73 -18.70
CA GLU A 63 13.28 -14.81 -19.58
C GLU A 63 12.33 -15.06 -20.76
N ASN A 64 11.02 -14.84 -20.57
CA ASN A 64 10.00 -15.05 -21.59
C ASN A 64 9.72 -13.80 -22.46
N GLY A 65 10.32 -12.65 -22.16
CA GLY A 65 10.11 -11.40 -22.90
C GLY A 65 10.79 -11.39 -24.27
N GLU A 66 10.01 -11.18 -25.33
CA GLU A 66 10.56 -10.94 -26.66
C GLU A 66 11.37 -9.62 -26.67
N ASN A 67 12.57 -9.65 -27.27
CA ASN A 67 13.46 -8.49 -27.51
C ASN A 67 14.24 -7.90 -26.31
N LYS A 68 14.45 -8.62 -25.20
CA LYS A 68 15.28 -8.14 -24.05
C LYS A 68 14.83 -6.77 -23.50
N THR A 69 13.57 -6.43 -23.67
CA THR A 69 12.99 -5.20 -23.11
C THR A 69 12.56 -5.47 -21.68
N TYR A 70 12.71 -4.47 -20.80
CA TYR A 70 12.27 -4.60 -19.40
C TYR A 70 10.74 -4.73 -19.36
N PRO A 71 10.19 -5.66 -18.56
CA PRO A 71 8.75 -5.87 -18.51
C PRO A 71 8.04 -4.61 -18.01
N SER A 72 6.88 -4.31 -18.60
CA SER A 72 6.04 -3.21 -18.14
C SER A 72 5.46 -3.52 -16.77
N THR A 73 5.18 -2.48 -15.98
CA THR A 73 4.49 -2.62 -14.69
C THR A 73 3.15 -3.34 -14.82
N GLN A 74 2.45 -3.19 -15.95
CA GLN A 74 1.21 -3.91 -16.23
C GLN A 74 1.42 -5.43 -16.34
N ILE A 75 2.45 -5.88 -17.05
CA ILE A 75 2.76 -7.32 -17.19
C ILE A 75 3.16 -7.89 -15.82
N ILE A 76 3.99 -7.17 -15.07
CA ILE A 76 4.43 -7.57 -13.73
C ILE A 76 3.22 -7.73 -12.81
N LYS A 77 2.30 -6.75 -12.83
CA LYS A 77 1.05 -6.79 -12.06
C LYS A 77 0.25 -8.06 -12.36
N GLU A 78 -0.01 -8.33 -13.64
CA GLU A 78 -0.87 -9.45 -14.05
C GLU A 78 -0.29 -10.81 -13.63
N GLU A 79 1.02 -11.01 -13.81
CA GLU A 79 1.66 -12.25 -13.40
C GLU A 79 1.76 -12.39 -11.88
N PHE A 80 1.92 -11.29 -11.14
CA PHE A 80 1.88 -11.33 -9.67
C PHE A 80 0.49 -11.64 -9.15
N GLU A 81 -0.55 -11.01 -9.71
CA GLU A 81 -1.94 -11.30 -9.35
C GLU A 81 -2.29 -12.77 -9.61
N LYS A 82 -1.86 -13.30 -10.75
CA LYS A 82 -2.03 -14.71 -11.11
C LYS A 82 -1.29 -15.63 -10.14
N TYR A 83 -0.03 -15.34 -9.83
CA TYR A 83 0.76 -16.12 -8.87
C TYR A 83 0.14 -16.12 -7.46
N LEU A 84 -0.33 -14.95 -7.01
CA LEU A 84 -0.97 -14.77 -5.70
C LEU A 84 -2.43 -15.25 -5.66
N GLY A 85 -2.99 -15.70 -6.79
CA GLY A 85 -4.39 -16.14 -6.89
C GLY A 85 -5.40 -15.02 -6.64
N ILE A 86 -5.04 -13.78 -6.97
CA ILE A 86 -5.89 -12.59 -6.78
C ILE A 86 -6.95 -12.56 -7.88
N THR A 87 -8.21 -12.67 -7.49
CA THR A 87 -9.35 -12.68 -8.39
C THR A 87 -9.98 -11.29 -8.54
N GLN A 88 -10.84 -11.10 -9.55
CA GLN A 88 -11.64 -9.87 -9.66
C GLN A 88 -12.52 -9.63 -8.43
N ASN A 89 -13.03 -10.70 -7.80
CA ASN A 89 -13.79 -10.60 -6.56
C ASN A 89 -12.93 -10.10 -5.40
N ASP A 90 -11.66 -10.50 -5.33
CA ASP A 90 -10.72 -9.98 -4.32
C ASP A 90 -10.48 -8.48 -4.50
N LYS A 91 -10.31 -8.03 -5.75
CA LYS A 91 -10.15 -6.59 -6.05
C LYS A 91 -11.40 -5.80 -5.67
N ILE A 92 -12.58 -6.32 -6.01
CA ILE A 92 -13.87 -5.73 -5.59
C ILE A 92 -14.00 -5.72 -4.08
N TRP A 93 -13.55 -6.79 -3.40
CA TRP A 93 -13.57 -6.85 -1.94
C TRP A 93 -12.65 -5.81 -1.32
N VAL A 94 -11.41 -5.64 -1.81
CA VAL A 94 -10.50 -4.57 -1.36
C VAL A 94 -11.16 -3.19 -1.50
N LEU A 95 -11.83 -2.94 -2.62
CA LEU A 95 -12.55 -1.68 -2.87
C LEU A 95 -13.79 -1.49 -1.97
N LYS A 96 -14.44 -2.58 -1.54
CA LYS A 96 -15.72 -2.54 -0.80
C LYS A 96 -15.60 -2.91 0.67
N GLU A 97 -14.44 -3.35 1.16
CA GLU A 97 -14.29 -3.82 2.54
C GLU A 97 -14.47 -2.64 3.50
N PRO A 98 -15.54 -2.64 4.31
CA PRO A 98 -15.79 -1.59 5.28
C PRO A 98 -14.66 -1.52 6.32
N ILE A 99 -14.30 -0.31 6.76
CA ILE A 99 -13.30 -0.12 7.84
C ILE A 99 -13.56 -1.04 9.05
N PRO A 100 -14.81 -1.20 9.55
CA PRO A 100 -15.03 -2.10 10.68
C PRO A 100 -14.60 -3.54 10.42
N ILE A 101 -14.85 -4.07 9.21
CA ILE A 101 -14.46 -5.43 8.83
C ILE A 101 -12.94 -5.53 8.68
N PHE A 102 -12.32 -4.53 8.03
CA PHE A 102 -10.86 -4.42 7.94
C PHE A 102 -10.21 -4.39 9.33
N ASN A 103 -10.74 -3.57 10.24
CA ASN A 103 -10.21 -3.40 11.59
C ASN A 103 -10.37 -4.66 12.45
N ILE A 104 -11.49 -5.39 12.35
CA ILE A 104 -11.63 -6.70 13.00
C ILE A 104 -10.52 -7.65 12.55
N ASN A 105 -10.26 -7.71 11.24
CA ASN A 105 -9.20 -8.54 10.68
C ASN A 105 -7.80 -8.07 11.12
N TYR A 106 -7.57 -6.76 11.15
CA TYR A 106 -6.32 -6.15 11.59
C TYR A 106 -6.04 -6.47 13.07
N ILE A 107 -7.02 -6.25 13.97
CA ILE A 107 -6.91 -6.55 15.40
C ILE A 107 -6.65 -8.03 15.62
N ARG A 108 -7.35 -8.92 14.91
CA ARG A 108 -7.15 -10.37 15.05
C ARG A 108 -5.72 -10.77 14.69
N LYS A 109 -5.19 -10.26 13.58
CA LYS A 109 -3.79 -10.49 13.17
C LYS A 109 -2.83 -9.90 14.19
N TYR A 110 -3.03 -8.66 14.61
CA TYR A 110 -2.21 -7.97 15.62
C TYR A 110 -2.17 -8.71 16.96
N LYS A 111 -3.31 -9.20 17.45
CA LYS A 111 -3.40 -9.98 18.70
C LYS A 111 -2.81 -11.38 18.60
N ASN A 112 -2.61 -11.91 17.39
CA ASN A 112 -1.96 -13.20 17.18
C ASN A 112 -0.43 -13.10 17.12
N ILE A 113 0.13 -11.89 17.13
CA ILE A 113 1.57 -11.64 17.23
C ILE A 113 1.97 -11.70 18.71
N ASP A 114 3.19 -12.18 18.98
CA ASP A 114 3.76 -12.14 20.33
C ASP A 114 3.75 -10.71 20.90
N LYS A 115 3.48 -10.58 22.21
CA LYS A 115 3.25 -9.29 22.85
C LYS A 115 4.46 -8.36 22.76
N GLU A 116 5.68 -8.90 22.82
CA GLU A 116 6.90 -8.09 22.70
C GLU A 116 7.13 -7.66 21.25
N MET A 117 6.82 -8.53 20.29
CA MET A 117 6.94 -8.23 18.85
C MET A 117 5.91 -7.20 18.36
N ARG A 118 4.74 -7.08 19.01
CA ARG A 118 3.74 -6.06 18.67
C ARG A 118 4.28 -4.63 18.77
N LYS A 119 5.30 -4.38 19.61
CA LYS A 119 5.94 -3.06 19.75
C LYS A 119 6.61 -2.57 18.47
N LEU A 120 6.86 -3.47 17.51
CA LEU A 120 7.41 -3.13 16.20
C LEU A 120 6.37 -2.59 15.23
N ILE A 121 5.08 -2.76 15.53
CA ILE A 121 3.98 -2.23 14.72
C ILE A 121 3.59 -0.88 15.30
N THR A 122 3.60 0.13 14.45
CA THR A 122 3.34 1.53 14.81
C THR A 122 1.96 1.98 14.34
N VAL A 123 1.54 3.15 14.80
CA VAL A 123 0.35 3.83 14.28
C VAL A 123 0.52 4.15 12.80
N GLU A 124 1.74 4.47 12.36
CA GLU A 124 2.05 4.74 10.95
C GLU A 124 1.82 3.51 10.06
N ASP A 125 2.18 2.31 10.54
CA ASP A 125 1.90 1.06 9.82
C ASP A 125 0.39 0.83 9.66
N TYR A 126 -0.39 1.19 10.69
CA TYR A 126 -1.85 1.15 10.60
C TYR A 126 -2.41 2.20 9.63
N ILE A 127 -1.92 3.45 9.68
CA ILE A 127 -2.30 4.52 8.75
C ILE A 127 -2.06 4.09 7.30
N ASN A 128 -0.87 3.56 7.01
CA ASN A 128 -0.54 3.06 5.67
C ASN A 128 -1.51 1.96 5.21
N SER A 129 -1.95 1.10 6.13
CA SER A 129 -2.91 0.04 5.84
C SER A 129 -4.34 0.53 5.53
N ILE A 130 -4.69 1.77 5.94
CA ILE A 130 -5.98 2.40 5.65
C ILE A 130 -5.86 3.62 4.73
N LYS A 131 -4.68 3.91 4.15
CA LYS A 131 -4.39 5.05 3.27
C LYS A 131 -5.42 5.24 2.14
N PRO A 132 -5.94 4.18 1.48
CA PRO A 132 -6.98 4.32 0.46
C PRO A 132 -8.33 4.85 0.99
N ARG A 133 -8.56 4.78 2.30
CA ARG A 133 -9.81 5.16 2.97
C ARG A 133 -9.64 6.55 3.58
N ILE A 134 -9.79 7.53 2.69
CA ILE A 134 -9.36 8.92 2.87
C ILE A 134 -9.89 9.54 4.17
N TYR A 135 -11.20 9.55 4.39
CA TYR A 135 -11.77 10.22 5.55
C TYR A 135 -11.36 9.56 6.88
N PRO A 136 -11.44 8.23 7.02
CA PRO A 136 -10.85 7.53 8.16
C PRO A 136 -9.36 7.82 8.38
N CYS A 137 -8.54 7.77 7.32
CA CYS A 137 -7.11 8.01 7.39
C CYS A 137 -6.79 9.44 7.87
N LEU A 138 -7.43 10.46 7.29
CA LEU A 138 -7.28 11.86 7.70
C LEU A 138 -7.64 12.07 9.17
N LYS A 139 -8.71 11.45 9.65
CA LYS A 139 -9.12 11.60 11.06
C LYS A 139 -8.14 10.98 12.04
N VAL A 140 -7.47 9.89 11.66
CA VAL A 140 -6.40 9.29 12.47
C VAL A 140 -5.17 10.20 12.50
N LEU A 141 -4.78 10.76 11.35
CA LEU A 141 -3.66 11.71 11.23
C LEU A 141 -3.90 12.98 12.06
N GLU A 142 -5.09 13.58 12.00
CA GLU A 142 -5.44 14.79 12.76
C GLU A 142 -5.40 14.62 14.28
N GLN A 143 -5.58 13.39 14.77
CA GLN A 143 -5.69 13.09 16.21
C GLN A 143 -4.35 12.72 16.84
N GLU A 144 -3.27 12.59 16.06
CA GLU A 144 -1.92 12.24 16.56
C GLU A 144 -1.93 11.04 17.54
N CYS A 145 -2.65 9.97 17.18
CA CYS A 145 -2.91 8.84 18.07
C CYS A 145 -1.62 8.23 18.66
N GLU A 146 -1.62 7.94 19.96
CA GLU A 146 -0.43 7.40 20.62
C GLU A 146 -0.24 5.90 20.40
N ASN A 147 -1.33 5.20 20.06
CA ASN A 147 -1.33 3.75 19.90
C ASN A 147 -2.36 3.26 18.86
N ILE A 148 -2.16 2.03 18.39
CA ILE A 148 -2.96 1.42 17.33
C ILE A 148 -4.44 1.27 17.75
N GLU A 149 -4.72 0.98 19.02
CA GLU A 149 -6.10 0.78 19.48
C GLU A 149 -6.92 2.06 19.41
N GLU A 150 -6.30 3.20 19.70
CA GLU A 150 -6.89 4.53 19.52
C GLU A 150 -7.11 4.86 18.05
N ALA A 151 -6.09 4.66 17.21
CA ALA A 151 -6.17 4.89 15.76
C ALA A 151 -7.32 4.09 15.12
N ILE A 152 -7.47 2.82 15.51
CA ILE A 152 -8.56 1.94 15.07
C ILE A 152 -9.93 2.51 15.44
N LYS A 153 -10.11 2.95 16.70
CA LYS A 153 -11.40 3.49 17.17
C LYS A 153 -11.78 4.76 16.40
N ILE A 154 -10.80 5.62 16.13
CA ILE A 154 -11.00 6.86 15.37
C ILE A 154 -11.39 6.55 13.93
N ALA A 155 -10.66 5.64 13.27
CA ALA A 155 -10.97 5.21 11.91
C ALA A 155 -12.38 4.61 11.80
N GLU A 156 -12.79 3.76 12.75
CA GLU A 156 -14.16 3.20 12.77
C GLU A 156 -15.23 4.28 12.93
N LYS A 157 -15.00 5.22 13.86
CA LYS A 157 -15.95 6.32 14.10
C LYS A 157 -16.08 7.17 12.84
N ALA A 158 -14.97 7.49 12.19
CA ALA A 158 -14.95 8.23 10.93
C ALA A 158 -15.70 7.49 9.81
N SER A 159 -15.47 6.18 9.64
CA SER A 159 -16.18 5.37 8.64
C SER A 159 -17.68 5.36 8.87
N ARG A 160 -18.15 5.23 10.11
CA ARG A 160 -19.59 5.27 10.44
C ARG A 160 -20.21 6.64 10.15
N ILE A 161 -19.44 7.71 10.33
CA ILE A 161 -19.88 9.07 9.99
C ILE A 161 -20.01 9.23 8.47
N GLU A 162 -19.00 8.77 7.72
CA GLU A 162 -18.99 8.80 6.25
C GLU A 162 -20.19 8.03 5.66
N GLU A 163 -20.47 6.82 6.15
CA GLU A 163 -21.63 6.03 5.76
C GLU A 163 -22.96 6.75 6.03
N LYS A 164 -23.11 7.34 7.23
CA LYS A 164 -24.34 8.06 7.62
C LYS A 164 -24.58 9.32 6.80
N LEU A 165 -23.51 10.01 6.42
CA LEU A 165 -23.57 11.26 5.68
C LEU A 165 -23.57 11.05 4.16
N ASN A 166 -23.38 9.80 3.69
CA ASN A 166 -23.22 9.45 2.28
C ASN A 166 -22.15 10.33 1.58
N PHE A 167 -21.10 10.68 2.32
CA PHE A 167 -20.00 11.49 1.82
C PHE A 167 -19.29 10.71 0.71
N LYS A 168 -19.39 11.16 -0.54
CA LYS A 168 -18.43 10.79 -1.58
C LYS A 168 -17.38 11.90 -1.62
N ILE A 169 -16.26 11.71 -0.92
CA ILE A 169 -15.13 12.63 -1.06
C ILE A 169 -14.48 12.36 -2.42
N ASP A 170 -14.70 13.27 -3.37
CA ASP A 170 -14.09 13.24 -4.70
C ASP A 170 -12.78 14.04 -4.69
N PHE A 171 -11.64 13.37 -4.90
CA PHE A 171 -10.30 13.94 -4.75
C PHE A 171 -9.96 15.01 -5.80
N ASN A 172 -10.72 15.07 -6.90
CA ASN A 172 -10.52 16.10 -7.93
C ASN A 172 -10.71 17.53 -7.40
N ASN A 173 -11.50 17.71 -6.33
CA ASN A 173 -11.71 19.02 -5.71
C ASN A 173 -10.63 19.41 -4.69
N TYR A 174 -9.95 18.45 -4.05
CA TYR A 174 -8.95 18.77 -3.02
C TYR A 174 -7.63 19.29 -3.60
N LYS A 175 -7.24 18.82 -4.80
CA LYS A 175 -6.03 19.29 -5.51
C LYS A 175 -6.11 20.76 -5.96
N GLN A 176 -7.31 21.32 -6.15
CA GLN A 176 -7.45 22.71 -6.59
C GLN A 176 -7.19 23.75 -5.48
N ASN A 177 -7.33 23.37 -4.20
CA ASN A 177 -7.21 24.32 -3.09
C ASN A 177 -5.78 24.53 -2.57
N TYR A 178 -4.79 23.79 -3.08
CA TYR A 178 -3.36 23.98 -2.78
C TYR A 178 -2.54 24.35 -4.01
N LYS A 179 -3.09 25.19 -4.91
CA LYS A 179 -2.23 26.06 -5.71
C LYS A 179 -1.58 27.07 -4.76
N ILE A 180 -0.43 26.68 -4.23
CA ILE A 180 0.53 27.59 -3.61
C ILE A 180 0.79 28.68 -4.64
N ILE A 181 0.37 29.89 -4.31
CA ILE A 181 0.80 31.11 -4.98
C ILE A 181 2.31 31.17 -4.74
N ILE A 182 3.08 30.91 -5.80
CA ILE A 182 4.52 31.22 -5.85
C ILE A 182 4.65 32.72 -6.05
#